data_AF-A0A2V2G3L3-F1
#
_entry.id   AF-A0A2V2G3L3-F1
#
_cell.length_a   1.000
_cell.length_b   1.000
_cell.length_c   1.000
_cell.angle_alpha   90.00
_cell.angle_beta   90.00
_cell.angle_gamma   90.00
#
_symmetry.space_group_name_H-M   'P 1'
#
loop_
_entity.id
_entity.type
_entity.pdbx_description
1 polymer ?
#
loop_
_entity_poly.entity_id
_entity_poly.type
_entity_poly.pdbx_seq_one_letter_code
_entity_poly.pdbx_strand_id
1 'polypeptide(L)'
;MLDRRGTGGAVDFALRRVESLAAEGRAVLHLVYHRRERRIRLTARRGGLSAEAWARGLEFLLDASCPRFEELEINELYNWSVAFPRSLFAPRNGGGRSAFIGGLLGQIVRIKHVHRARLRFFVHDFYPLCPGPHLMNLEGRYCGLPDMTTCASCLPTRRHNRGVSLPRWRAAWQAFFDHTEQMVFFSASSLELMRRAFFLPDERVELRPHDPLTRYQPMPETPAGAPLCVAVVGNITQAKGARIVWELVDLLAAERPEARLVVIGELEGAAHRTGLPAQLTVTGPYRKEDLPSLLAAHGCTVGLMASVLPETFSFVTQELMQLNLPLVCFPLGAPFERIRAWERGLPATAVSARAALDALVELDARRAVGRS
;
A
#
# COMPACT_ATOMS: atom_id res chain seq x y z
N MET A 1 -8.86 -7.36 15.92
CA MET A 1 -8.11 -6.80 14.77
C MET A 1 -7.45 -5.49 15.18
N LEU A 2 -6.14 -5.35 15.01
CA LEU A 2 -5.40 -4.11 15.22
C LEU A 2 -5.10 -3.47 13.88
N ASP A 3 -5.42 -2.18 13.76
CA ASP A 3 -5.28 -1.44 12.50
C ASP A 3 -4.82 0.01 12.74
N ARG A 4 -4.34 0.67 11.69
CA ARG A 4 -4.05 2.09 11.72
C ARG A 4 -5.25 2.91 11.23
N ARG A 5 -5.37 4.14 11.72
CA ARG A 5 -6.29 5.09 11.10
C ARG A 5 -5.78 5.49 9.71
N GLY A 6 -6.67 5.57 8.73
CA GLY A 6 -6.36 6.13 7.43
C GLY A 6 -7.45 5.86 6.40
N THR A 7 -7.06 5.96 5.13
CA THR A 7 -7.85 5.59 3.96
C THR A 7 -7.01 4.68 3.06
N GLY A 8 -7.64 4.09 2.04
CA GLY A 8 -6.98 3.25 1.04
C GLY A 8 -7.25 1.77 1.22
N GLY A 9 -6.68 0.96 0.33
CA GLY A 9 -7.05 -0.44 0.15
C GLY A 9 -6.84 -1.34 1.38
N ALA A 10 -5.81 -1.11 2.18
CA ALA A 10 -5.59 -1.88 3.42
C ALA A 10 -6.64 -1.59 4.51
N VAL A 11 -7.17 -0.36 4.56
CA VAL A 11 -8.26 0.01 5.46
C VAL A 11 -9.58 -0.55 4.93
N ASP A 12 -9.82 -0.47 3.61
CA ASP A 12 -10.99 -1.09 2.97
C ASP A 12 -11.02 -2.62 3.23
N PHE A 13 -9.85 -3.27 3.17
CA PHE A 13 -9.69 -4.68 3.54
C PHE A 13 -10.06 -4.93 5.00
N ALA A 14 -9.52 -4.14 5.94
CA ALA A 14 -9.82 -4.31 7.37
C ALA A 14 -11.32 -4.18 7.67
N LEU A 15 -11.98 -3.19 7.07
CA LEU A 15 -13.42 -2.99 7.25
C LEU A 15 -14.24 -4.17 6.72
N ARG A 16 -13.94 -4.65 5.50
CA ARG A 16 -14.60 -5.83 4.93
C ARG A 16 -14.32 -7.10 5.74
N ARG A 17 -13.10 -7.26 6.26
CA ARG A 17 -12.73 -8.38 7.12
C ARG A 17 -13.55 -8.38 8.41
N VAL A 18 -13.66 -7.23 9.08
CA VAL A 18 -14.50 -7.07 10.28
C VAL A 18 -15.97 -7.37 9.98
N GLU A 19 -16.50 -6.89 8.85
CA GLU A 19 -17.88 -7.12 8.43
C GLU A 19 -18.14 -8.59 8.10
N SER A 20 -17.25 -9.25 7.36
CA SER A 20 -17.34 -10.69 7.04
C SER A 20 -17.35 -11.53 8.31
N LEU A 21 -16.40 -11.30 9.22
CA LEU A 21 -16.32 -12.04 10.49
C LEU A 21 -17.57 -11.84 11.36
N ALA A 22 -18.12 -10.62 11.38
CA ALA A 22 -19.36 -10.34 12.10
C ALA A 22 -20.58 -11.03 11.46
N ALA A 23 -20.65 -11.10 10.13
CA ALA A 23 -21.67 -11.81 9.37
C ALA A 23 -21.60 -13.34 9.57
N GLU A 24 -20.39 -13.88 9.78
CA GLU A 24 -20.15 -15.26 10.19
C GLU A 24 -20.52 -15.54 11.66
N GLY A 25 -21.09 -14.55 12.37
CA GLY A 25 -21.54 -14.67 13.75
C GLY A 25 -20.44 -14.49 14.81
N ARG A 26 -19.20 -14.16 14.41
CA ARG A 26 -18.10 -13.90 15.35
C ARG A 26 -18.25 -12.54 16.01
N ALA A 27 -17.80 -12.44 17.26
CA ALA A 27 -17.62 -11.17 17.93
C ALA A 27 -16.25 -10.59 17.55
N VAL A 28 -16.23 -9.35 17.07
CA VAL A 28 -15.01 -8.69 16.58
C VAL A 28 -14.74 -7.44 17.38
N LEU A 29 -13.54 -7.35 17.95
CA LEU A 29 -13.00 -6.12 18.54
C LEU A 29 -12.00 -5.49 17.56
N HIS A 30 -12.37 -4.35 16.98
CA HIS A 30 -11.53 -3.58 16.08
C HIS A 30 -10.85 -2.43 16.84
N LEU A 31 -9.52 -2.41 16.81
CA LEU A 31 -8.68 -1.47 17.56
C LEU A 31 -7.93 -0.56 16.57
N VAL A 32 -8.31 0.71 16.54
CA VAL A 32 -7.71 1.70 15.63
C VAL A 32 -7.01 2.78 16.44
N TYR A 33 -5.71 2.91 16.25
CA TYR A 33 -4.96 3.96 16.93
C TYR A 33 -5.22 5.35 16.33
N HIS A 34 -5.54 6.32 17.19
CA HIS A 34 -5.83 7.69 16.79
C HIS A 34 -4.75 8.66 17.27
N ARG A 35 -3.96 9.17 16.33
CA ARG A 35 -2.77 10.00 16.62
C ARG A 35 -3.08 11.34 17.26
N ARG A 36 -4.21 11.99 16.92
CA ARG A 36 -4.57 13.29 17.52
C ARG A 36 -5.01 13.11 18.97
N GLU A 37 -5.86 12.12 19.23
CA GLU A 37 -6.35 11.81 20.58
C GLU A 37 -5.32 11.09 21.44
N ARG A 38 -4.29 10.50 20.83
CA ARG A 38 -3.29 9.63 21.47
C ARG A 38 -3.93 8.50 22.26
N ARG A 39 -4.99 7.93 21.69
CA ARG A 39 -5.80 6.85 22.24
C ARG A 39 -6.15 5.85 21.16
N ILE A 40 -6.50 4.64 21.58
CA ILE A 40 -7.00 3.58 20.73
C ILE A 40 -8.52 3.65 20.79
N ARG A 41 -9.17 3.78 19.63
CA ARG A 41 -10.61 3.60 19.51
C ARG A 41 -10.89 2.12 19.39
N LEU A 42 -11.84 1.64 20.18
CA LEU A 42 -12.31 0.27 20.17
C LEU A 42 -13.72 0.27 19.58
N THR A 43 -13.94 -0.59 18.59
CA THR A 43 -15.29 -0.85 18.07
C THR A 43 -15.55 -2.35 18.21
N ALA A 44 -16.44 -2.73 19.12
CA ALA A 44 -16.88 -4.10 19.30
C ALA A 44 -18.13 -4.34 18.44
N ARG A 45 -18.16 -5.42 17.67
CA ARG A 45 -19.28 -5.81 16.80
C ARG A 45 -19.66 -7.27 16.98
N ARG A 46 -20.97 -7.57 16.96
CA ARG A 46 -21.50 -8.95 16.91
C ARG A 46 -22.90 -8.92 16.29
N GLY A 47 -23.08 -9.57 15.15
CA GLY A 47 -24.32 -9.44 14.37
C GLY A 47 -24.61 -7.96 14.06
N GLY A 48 -25.84 -7.50 14.31
CA GLY A 48 -26.24 -6.10 14.14
C GLY A 48 -25.85 -5.15 15.29
N LEU A 49 -25.23 -5.64 16.38
CA LEU A 49 -24.86 -4.83 17.53
C LEU A 49 -23.46 -4.24 17.38
N SER A 50 -23.30 -2.98 17.78
CA SER A 50 -22.00 -2.29 17.81
C SER A 50 -21.88 -1.42 19.07
N ALA A 51 -20.70 -1.43 19.68
CA ALA A 51 -20.36 -0.55 20.80
C ALA A 51 -18.97 0.07 20.59
N GLU A 52 -18.79 1.32 21.02
CA GLU A 52 -17.51 2.02 20.92
C GLU A 52 -16.98 2.44 22.28
N ALA A 53 -15.66 2.38 22.43
CA ALA A 53 -14.93 2.80 23.62
C ALA A 53 -13.55 3.35 23.27
N TRP A 54 -12.83 3.86 24.27
CA TRP A 54 -11.48 4.43 24.11
C TRP A 54 -10.51 3.94 25.18
N ALA A 55 -9.35 3.43 24.76
CA ALA A 55 -8.26 2.99 25.64
C ALA A 55 -7.00 3.84 25.44
N ARG A 56 -6.11 3.85 26.44
CA ARG A 56 -4.81 4.53 26.37
C ARG A 56 -3.68 3.64 25.83
N GLY A 57 -3.88 2.33 25.89
CA GLY A 57 -2.94 1.30 25.43
C GLY A 57 -3.65 -0.05 25.36
N LEU A 58 -2.88 -1.12 25.14
CA LEU A 58 -3.41 -2.48 24.99
C LEU A 58 -3.46 -3.26 26.31
N GLU A 59 -3.10 -2.64 27.44
CA GLU A 59 -2.99 -3.31 28.74
C GLU A 59 -4.32 -3.88 29.22
N PHE A 60 -5.45 -3.26 28.84
CA PHE A 60 -6.78 -3.75 29.19
C PHE A 60 -7.07 -5.16 28.61
N LEU A 61 -6.39 -5.54 27.52
CA LEU A 61 -6.49 -6.89 26.95
C LEU A 61 -5.75 -7.93 27.79
N LEU A 62 -4.93 -7.52 28.76
CA LEU A 62 -4.24 -8.42 29.68
C LEU A 62 -5.01 -8.63 30.98
N ASP A 63 -6.11 -7.90 31.17
CA ASP A 63 -6.94 -8.01 32.37
C ASP A 63 -7.72 -9.34 32.38
N ALA A 64 -7.84 -9.96 33.54
CA ALA A 64 -8.53 -11.24 33.70
C ALA A 64 -10.04 -11.16 33.40
N SER A 65 -10.63 -9.97 33.49
CA SER A 65 -12.02 -9.70 33.11
C SER A 65 -12.23 -9.59 31.59
N CYS A 66 -11.14 -9.46 30.81
CA CYS A 66 -11.24 -9.36 29.36
C CYS A 66 -11.68 -10.71 28.76
N PRO A 67 -12.74 -10.75 27.93
CA PRO A 67 -13.14 -11.96 27.23
C PRO A 67 -11.99 -12.54 26.42
N ARG A 68 -11.93 -13.89 26.34
CA ARG A 68 -10.88 -14.55 25.56
C ARG A 68 -11.06 -14.31 24.06
N PHE A 69 -9.96 -14.00 23.39
CA PHE A 69 -9.90 -13.93 21.93
C PHE A 69 -9.27 -15.20 21.36
N GLU A 70 -9.92 -15.80 20.37
CA GLU A 70 -9.38 -16.96 19.64
C GLU A 70 -8.31 -16.55 18.62
N GLU A 71 -8.40 -15.32 18.10
CA GLU A 71 -7.58 -14.83 17.01
C GLU A 71 -7.22 -13.35 17.19
N LEU A 72 -5.96 -13.03 16.98
CA LEU A 72 -5.43 -11.68 16.88
C LEU A 72 -4.98 -11.44 15.45
N GLU A 73 -5.70 -10.59 14.73
CA GLU A 73 -5.34 -10.14 13.39
C GLU A 73 -4.68 -8.76 13.44
N ILE A 74 -3.50 -8.63 12.84
CA ILE A 74 -2.75 -7.39 12.72
C ILE A 74 -2.76 -6.95 11.24
N ASN A 75 -3.43 -5.83 10.97
CA ASN A 75 -3.59 -5.29 9.63
C ASN A 75 -2.43 -4.36 9.25
N GLU A 76 -2.29 -3.25 9.97
CA GLU A 76 -1.22 -2.27 9.76
C GLU A 76 -0.84 -1.65 11.12
N LEU A 77 0.47 -1.64 11.41
CA LEU A 77 1.02 -0.98 12.60
C LEU A 77 1.74 0.34 12.27
N TYR A 78 1.89 0.67 10.98
CA TYR A 78 2.44 1.95 10.57
C TYR A 78 1.62 3.10 11.19
N ASN A 79 2.33 4.13 11.68
CA ASN A 79 1.82 5.25 12.48
C ASN A 79 1.53 5.00 13.97
N TRP A 80 1.55 3.76 14.48
CA TRP A 80 1.43 3.52 15.93
C TRP A 80 2.64 4.09 16.69
N SER A 81 3.86 4.00 16.12
CA SER A 81 5.09 4.48 16.77
C SER A 81 5.32 5.99 16.77
N VAL A 82 4.49 6.76 16.07
CA VAL A 82 4.67 8.22 15.93
C VAL A 82 4.04 8.98 17.08
N ALA A 83 3.29 8.30 17.94
CA ALA A 83 2.22 8.94 18.67
C ALA A 83 2.22 8.67 20.18
N PHE A 84 3.11 7.81 20.65
CA PHE A 84 3.45 7.71 22.07
C PHE A 84 4.67 8.60 22.35
N PRO A 85 4.55 9.63 23.20
CA PRO A 85 5.70 10.34 23.72
C PRO A 85 6.58 9.35 24.48
N ARG A 86 7.85 9.72 24.61
CA ARG A 86 8.92 9.01 25.31
C ARG A 86 8.58 8.51 26.74
N SER A 87 7.42 8.80 27.33
CA SER A 87 7.15 8.57 28.75
C SER A 87 6.41 7.27 29.09
N LEU A 88 5.77 6.57 28.14
CA LEU A 88 4.97 5.36 28.47
C LEU A 88 5.73 4.03 28.24
N PHE A 89 6.71 4.00 27.33
CA PHE A 89 7.45 2.78 26.97
C PHE A 89 8.96 2.95 26.86
N ALA A 90 9.53 4.13 27.16
CA ALA A 90 10.98 4.29 27.08
C ALA A 90 11.63 3.88 28.41
N PRO A 91 12.61 2.97 28.40
CA PRO A 91 13.59 2.92 29.48
C PRO A 91 14.28 4.30 29.58
N ARG A 92 14.71 4.68 30.79
CA ARG A 92 15.52 5.90 31.03
C ARG A 92 16.81 5.96 30.18
N ASN A 93 17.20 4.85 29.56
CA ASN A 93 18.35 4.73 28.66
C ASN A 93 17.88 4.75 27.19
N GLY A 94 18.25 5.79 26.45
CA GLY A 94 17.80 6.10 25.08
C GLY A 94 17.56 4.92 24.14
N GLY A 95 16.31 4.76 23.70
CA GLY A 95 15.91 3.73 22.72
C GLY A 95 14.92 4.20 21.63
N GLY A 96 14.42 5.44 21.71
CA GLY A 96 13.62 6.08 20.65
C GLY A 96 12.43 5.24 20.13
N ARG A 97 12.19 5.31 18.83
CA ARG A 97 11.12 4.56 18.14
C ARG A 97 11.36 3.05 18.07
N SER A 98 12.63 2.60 18.05
CA SER A 98 12.96 1.16 18.05
C SER A 98 12.52 0.49 19.35
N ALA A 99 12.71 1.16 20.49
CA ALA A 99 12.22 0.65 21.78
C ALA A 99 10.68 0.61 21.81
N PHE A 100 10.02 1.63 21.26
CA PHE A 100 8.55 1.63 21.17
C PHE A 100 8.02 0.44 20.36
N ILE A 101 8.50 0.24 19.14
CA ILE A 101 7.98 -0.85 18.30
C ILE A 101 8.25 -2.21 18.95
N GLY A 102 9.43 -2.40 19.55
CA GLY A 102 9.74 -3.62 20.29
C GLY A 102 8.80 -3.84 21.48
N GLY A 103 8.48 -2.79 22.24
CA GLY A 103 7.51 -2.85 23.33
C GLY A 103 6.10 -3.19 22.85
N LEU A 104 5.62 -2.54 21.78
CA LEU A 104 4.30 -2.82 21.20
C LEU A 104 4.19 -4.26 20.68
N LEU A 105 5.18 -4.72 19.92
CA LEU A 105 5.20 -6.09 19.38
C LEU A 105 5.27 -7.12 20.52
N GLY A 106 6.11 -6.90 21.52
CA GLY A 106 6.18 -7.75 22.71
C GLY A 106 4.87 -7.78 23.50
N GLN A 107 4.17 -6.65 23.60
CA GLN A 107 2.84 -6.58 24.22
C GLN A 107 1.80 -7.39 23.43
N ILE A 108 1.80 -7.30 22.09
CA ILE A 108 0.90 -8.09 21.24
C ILE A 108 1.15 -9.60 21.43
N VAL A 109 2.42 -10.02 21.47
CA VAL A 109 2.79 -11.42 21.75
C VAL A 109 2.33 -11.85 23.15
N ARG A 110 2.47 -10.98 24.16
CA ARG A 110 1.96 -11.28 25.51
C ARG A 110 0.44 -11.45 25.51
N ILE A 111 -0.30 -10.56 24.84
CA ILE A 111 -1.76 -10.65 24.71
C ILE A 111 -2.13 -11.98 24.04
N LYS A 112 -1.49 -12.30 22.92
CA LYS A 112 -1.65 -13.60 22.24
C LYS A 112 -1.52 -14.77 23.23
N HIS A 113 -0.49 -14.80 24.07
CA HIS A 113 -0.28 -15.89 25.03
C HIS A 113 -1.35 -15.94 26.13
N VAL A 114 -1.73 -14.79 26.70
CA VAL A 114 -2.79 -14.71 27.74
C VAL A 114 -4.12 -15.23 27.20
N HIS A 115 -4.45 -14.89 25.95
CA HIS A 115 -5.68 -15.31 25.29
C HIS A 115 -5.59 -16.71 24.67
N ARG A 116 -4.39 -17.28 24.55
CA ARG A 116 -4.10 -18.49 23.75
C ARG A 116 -4.59 -18.36 22.30
N ALA A 117 -4.48 -17.16 21.76
CA ALA A 117 -4.99 -16.82 20.45
C ALA A 117 -4.02 -17.21 19.33
N ARG A 118 -4.55 -17.49 18.15
CA ARG A 118 -3.78 -17.52 16.90
C ARG A 118 -3.46 -16.09 16.47
N LEU A 119 -2.21 -15.82 16.10
CA LEU A 119 -1.74 -14.52 15.64
C LEU A 119 -1.55 -14.54 14.12
N ARG A 120 -2.19 -13.58 13.44
CA ARG A 120 -2.12 -13.41 12.00
C ARG A 120 -1.64 -12.01 11.66
N PHE A 121 -0.72 -11.89 10.71
CA PHE A 121 -0.18 -10.63 10.23
C PHE A 121 -0.42 -10.48 8.73
N PHE A 122 -1.07 -9.40 8.32
CA PHE A 122 -1.29 -9.05 6.91
C PHE A 122 -0.20 -8.09 6.45
N VAL A 123 0.55 -8.47 5.42
CA VAL A 123 1.72 -7.69 4.97
C VAL A 123 1.28 -6.62 3.97
N HIS A 124 0.66 -5.56 4.49
CA HIS A 124 0.18 -4.43 3.69
C HIS A 124 1.25 -3.39 3.37
N ASP A 125 2.32 -3.33 4.16
CA ASP A 125 3.41 -2.37 4.01
C ASP A 125 4.77 -2.98 4.36
N PHE A 126 5.85 -2.23 4.11
CA PHE A 126 7.22 -2.62 4.47
C PHE A 126 7.71 -1.98 5.77
N TYR A 127 6.80 -1.62 6.67
CA TYR A 127 7.15 -1.10 7.98
C TYR A 127 8.03 -2.05 8.81
N PRO A 128 7.89 -3.39 8.70
CA PRO A 128 8.85 -4.31 9.30
C PRO A 128 10.30 -4.09 8.82
N LEU A 129 10.49 -3.84 7.52
CA LEU A 129 11.82 -3.67 6.92
C LEU A 129 12.50 -2.36 7.31
N CYS A 130 11.72 -1.29 7.43
CA CYS A 130 12.19 0.07 7.69
C CYS A 130 11.08 0.94 8.31
N PRO A 131 11.40 1.83 9.28
CA PRO A 131 10.45 2.81 9.79
C PRO A 131 9.87 3.76 8.72
N GLY A 132 10.53 3.89 7.56
CA GLY A 132 9.98 4.48 6.35
C GLY A 132 9.44 3.39 5.42
N PRO A 133 8.13 3.07 5.47
CA PRO A 133 7.57 1.88 4.80
C PRO A 133 7.57 1.98 3.27
N HIS A 134 7.77 3.17 2.69
CA HIS A 134 7.89 3.33 1.24
C HIS A 134 9.30 2.99 0.70
N LEU A 135 10.25 2.66 1.57
CA LEU A 135 11.62 2.26 1.19
C LEU A 135 12.30 3.24 0.22
N MET A 136 12.12 4.54 0.45
CA MET A 136 12.75 5.58 -0.37
C MET A 136 14.07 6.06 0.22
N ASN A 137 15.04 6.34 -0.63
CA ASN A 137 16.25 7.10 -0.30
C ASN A 137 15.97 8.62 -0.21
N LEU A 138 17.01 9.42 -0.05
CA LEU A 138 16.89 10.87 0.14
C LEU A 138 16.53 11.61 -1.15
N GLU A 139 16.79 10.97 -2.28
CA GLU A 139 16.47 11.44 -3.63
C GLU A 139 15.02 11.08 -4.04
N GLY A 140 14.25 10.44 -3.15
CA GLY A 140 12.86 10.04 -3.42
C GLY A 140 12.73 8.80 -4.31
N ARG A 141 13.81 8.03 -4.49
CA ARG A 141 13.83 6.80 -5.29
C ARG A 141 13.73 5.57 -4.38
N TYR A 142 13.13 4.49 -4.88
CA TYR A 142 13.18 3.20 -4.20
C TYR A 142 14.64 2.79 -3.96
N CYS A 143 14.99 2.50 -2.70
CA CYS A 143 16.38 2.25 -2.30
C CYS A 143 16.84 0.82 -2.55
N GLY A 144 15.95 -0.10 -2.93
CA GLY A 144 16.34 -1.50 -3.17
C GLY A 144 16.68 -2.30 -1.90
N LEU A 145 16.39 -1.76 -0.71
CA LEU A 145 16.76 -2.34 0.58
C LEU A 145 18.29 -2.59 0.66
N PRO A 146 19.11 -1.52 0.74
CA PRO A 146 20.56 -1.64 0.68
C PRO A 146 21.13 -2.22 2.00
N ASP A 147 22.45 -2.33 2.07
CA ASP A 147 23.14 -2.78 3.28
C ASP A 147 22.89 -1.86 4.50
N MET A 148 23.27 -2.38 5.68
CA MET A 148 23.05 -1.69 6.95
C MET A 148 23.86 -0.40 7.09
N THR A 149 25.02 -0.31 6.43
CA THR A 149 25.88 0.89 6.43
C THR A 149 25.18 2.04 5.71
N THR A 150 24.63 1.75 4.53
CA THR A 150 23.84 2.69 3.74
C THR A 150 22.55 3.09 4.46
N CYS A 151 21.87 2.15 5.12
CA CYS A 151 20.71 2.49 5.93
C CYS A 151 21.05 3.39 7.13
N ALA A 152 22.21 3.22 7.74
CA ALA A 152 22.64 4.00 8.90
C ALA A 152 22.87 5.48 8.58
N SER A 153 23.27 5.82 7.35
CA SER A 153 23.37 7.21 6.88
C SER A 153 22.00 7.80 6.51
N CYS A 154 21.07 6.99 6.01
CA CYS A 154 19.74 7.43 5.57
C CYS A 154 18.76 7.71 6.73
N LEU A 155 18.74 6.87 7.77
CA LEU A 155 17.71 6.98 8.82
C LEU A 155 17.78 8.29 9.65
N PRO A 156 18.96 8.80 10.06
CA PRO A 156 19.05 9.99 10.90
C PRO A 156 18.60 11.29 10.20
N THR A 157 18.71 11.36 8.87
CA THR A 157 18.35 12.56 8.09
C THR A 157 16.84 12.78 8.05
N ARG A 158 16.05 11.71 8.21
CA ARG A 158 14.60 11.81 8.35
C ARG A 158 14.28 12.14 9.81
N ARG A 159 13.80 13.35 10.10
CA ARG A 159 13.44 13.84 11.46
C ARG A 159 12.68 12.80 12.30
N HIS A 160 11.76 12.08 11.68
CA HIS A 160 10.91 11.08 12.32
C HIS A 160 11.64 9.77 12.66
N ASN A 161 12.77 9.46 12.03
CA ASN A 161 13.54 8.23 12.22
C ASN A 161 14.83 8.45 13.02
N ARG A 162 15.08 9.68 13.51
CA ARG A 162 16.25 9.99 14.33
C ARG A 162 16.29 9.11 15.58
N GLY A 163 17.42 8.45 15.81
CA GLY A 163 17.63 7.55 16.94
C GLY A 163 17.01 6.16 16.79
N VAL A 164 16.49 5.80 15.61
CA VAL A 164 16.14 4.42 15.29
C VAL A 164 17.42 3.62 15.03
N SER A 165 17.57 2.50 15.75
CA SER A 165 18.50 1.44 15.39
C SER A 165 17.76 0.44 14.50
N LEU A 166 18.14 0.34 13.23
CA LEU A 166 17.56 -0.61 12.29
C LEU A 166 17.85 -2.09 12.64
N PRO A 167 19.04 -2.47 13.17
CA PRO A 167 19.23 -3.81 13.71
C PRO A 167 18.22 -4.16 14.81
N ARG A 168 18.04 -3.27 15.81
CA ARG A 168 17.05 -3.49 16.89
C ARG A 168 15.62 -3.52 16.36
N TRP A 169 15.33 -2.70 15.35
CA TRP A 169 14.03 -2.68 14.68
C TRP A 169 13.71 -4.03 14.05
N ARG A 170 14.59 -4.54 13.21
CA ARG A 170 14.41 -5.84 12.53
C ARG A 170 14.43 -7.00 13.52
N ALA A 171 15.28 -6.96 14.54
CA ALA A 171 15.29 -7.99 15.59
C ALA A 171 13.94 -8.08 16.32
N ALA A 172 13.32 -6.93 16.63
CA ALA A 172 11.99 -6.90 17.25
C ALA A 172 10.89 -7.48 16.35
N TRP A 173 10.95 -7.19 15.04
CA TRP A 173 10.03 -7.76 14.06
C TRP A 173 10.25 -9.26 13.85
N GLN A 174 11.50 -9.73 13.81
CA GLN A 174 11.79 -11.16 13.74
C GLN A 174 11.20 -11.89 14.95
N ALA A 175 11.43 -11.39 16.16
CA ALA A 175 10.86 -11.98 17.37
C ALA A 175 9.32 -12.02 17.33
N PHE A 176 8.67 -11.01 16.74
CA PHE A 176 7.22 -11.04 16.52
C PHE A 176 6.80 -12.12 15.51
N PHE A 177 7.52 -12.28 14.39
CA PHE A 177 7.24 -13.30 13.38
C PHE A 177 7.43 -14.72 13.91
N ASP A 178 8.39 -14.93 14.82
CA ASP A 178 8.62 -16.23 15.47
C ASP A 178 7.38 -16.70 16.28
N HIS A 179 6.54 -15.76 16.71
CA HIS A 179 5.27 -16.01 17.42
C HIS A 179 4.00 -15.83 16.55
N THR A 180 4.15 -15.59 15.24
CA THR A 180 3.03 -15.39 14.31
C THR A 180 2.74 -16.71 13.59
N GLU A 181 1.53 -17.25 13.73
CA GLU A 181 1.15 -18.51 13.06
C GLU A 181 0.89 -18.35 11.57
N GLN A 182 0.50 -17.15 11.13
CA GLN A 182 0.23 -16.91 9.72
C GLN A 182 0.57 -15.50 9.28
N MET A 183 1.32 -15.41 8.19
CA MET A 183 1.69 -14.16 7.52
C MET A 183 1.11 -14.20 6.12
N VAL A 184 0.17 -13.28 5.85
CA VAL A 184 -0.53 -13.21 4.57
C VAL A 184 0.11 -12.14 3.70
N PHE A 185 0.64 -12.57 2.57
CA PHE A 185 1.28 -11.75 1.56
C PHE A 185 0.39 -11.62 0.32
N PHE A 186 0.38 -10.45 -0.29
CA PHE A 186 -0.50 -10.14 -1.42
C PHE A 186 0.20 -10.21 -2.79
N SER A 187 1.51 -10.50 -2.78
CA SER A 187 2.37 -10.65 -3.95
C SER A 187 3.62 -11.45 -3.60
N ALA A 188 4.21 -12.15 -4.57
CA ALA A 188 5.46 -12.88 -4.35
C ALA A 188 6.62 -11.89 -4.12
N SER A 189 6.59 -10.72 -4.75
CA SER A 189 7.61 -9.68 -4.64
C SER A 189 7.70 -9.12 -3.23
N SER A 190 6.56 -8.93 -2.56
CA SER A 190 6.56 -8.49 -1.16
C SER A 190 7.12 -9.56 -0.23
N LEU A 191 6.85 -10.85 -0.49
CA LEU A 191 7.42 -11.98 0.25
C LEU A 191 8.93 -12.08 0.05
N GLU A 192 9.41 -12.03 -1.19
CA GLU A 192 10.83 -12.06 -1.53
C GLU A 192 11.57 -10.91 -0.83
N LEU A 193 11.02 -9.68 -0.91
CA LEU A 193 11.62 -8.51 -0.29
C LEU A 193 11.66 -8.62 1.25
N MET A 194 10.63 -9.18 1.87
CA MET A 194 10.60 -9.44 3.31
C MET A 194 11.62 -10.51 3.73
N ARG A 195 11.76 -11.59 2.93
CA ARG A 195 12.72 -12.69 3.17
C ARG A 195 14.19 -12.26 3.09
N ARG A 196 14.49 -11.13 2.44
CA ARG A 196 15.84 -10.52 2.47
C ARG A 196 16.27 -10.05 3.86
N ALA A 197 15.34 -9.87 4.80
CA ALA A 197 15.64 -9.37 6.15
C ALA A 197 15.12 -10.27 7.29
N PHE A 198 14.22 -11.20 7.00
CA PHE A 198 13.54 -12.02 7.99
C PHE A 198 13.53 -13.50 7.60
N PHE A 199 13.63 -14.37 8.61
CA PHE A 199 13.32 -15.78 8.45
C PHE A 199 11.81 -15.98 8.56
N LEU A 200 11.18 -16.39 7.45
CA LEU A 200 9.74 -16.57 7.32
C LEU A 200 9.44 -18.00 6.83
N PRO A 201 9.13 -18.95 7.74
CA PRO A 201 8.88 -20.36 7.38
C PRO A 201 7.74 -20.51 6.38
N ASP A 202 7.90 -21.38 5.37
CA ASP A 202 6.91 -21.58 4.30
C ASP A 202 5.54 -21.99 4.86
N GLU A 203 5.50 -22.83 5.89
CA GLU A 203 4.26 -23.32 6.50
C GLU A 203 3.45 -22.24 7.23
N ARG A 204 4.06 -21.07 7.49
CA ARG A 204 3.41 -19.91 8.10
C ARG A 204 3.11 -18.80 7.09
N VAL A 205 3.49 -18.97 5.83
CA VAL A 205 3.29 -17.97 4.77
C VAL A 205 2.11 -18.36 3.91
N GLU A 206 1.20 -17.42 3.69
CA GLU A 206 0.08 -17.54 2.74
C GLU A 206 0.23 -16.46 1.67
N LEU A 207 0.36 -16.86 0.40
CA LEU A 207 0.23 -15.95 -0.73
C LEU A 207 -1.24 -15.89 -1.17
N ARG A 208 -1.91 -14.80 -0.84
CA ARG A 208 -3.31 -14.58 -1.17
C ARG A 208 -3.52 -13.14 -1.63
N PRO A 209 -3.55 -12.88 -2.95
CA PRO A 209 -3.90 -11.57 -3.48
C PRO A 209 -5.27 -11.09 -2.99
N HIS A 210 -5.48 -9.78 -2.97
CA HIS A 210 -6.77 -9.21 -2.55
C HIS A 210 -7.91 -9.51 -3.51
N ASP A 211 -9.08 -9.70 -2.93
CA ASP A 211 -10.34 -9.71 -3.68
C ASP A 211 -10.62 -8.31 -4.24
N PRO A 212 -11.26 -8.20 -5.43
CA PRO A 212 -11.62 -6.92 -5.99
C PRO A 212 -12.51 -6.12 -5.04
N LEU A 213 -12.22 -4.82 -4.89
CA LEU A 213 -13.10 -3.93 -4.12
C LEU A 213 -14.44 -3.73 -4.85
N THR A 214 -14.38 -3.62 -6.17
CA THR A 214 -15.54 -3.50 -7.05
C THR A 214 -15.39 -4.50 -8.19
N ARG A 215 -16.49 -4.99 -8.75
CA ARG A 215 -16.48 -5.82 -9.96
C ARG A 215 -16.89 -4.97 -11.14
N TYR A 216 -16.06 -4.93 -12.17
CA TYR A 216 -16.36 -4.25 -13.42
C TYR A 216 -16.62 -5.26 -14.53
N GLN A 217 -17.43 -4.85 -15.50
CA GLN A 217 -17.45 -5.50 -16.80
C GLN A 217 -16.28 -4.97 -17.65
N PRO A 218 -15.67 -5.79 -18.51
CA PRO A 218 -14.66 -5.33 -19.46
C PRO A 218 -15.18 -4.15 -20.29
N MET A 219 -14.33 -3.14 -20.50
CA MET A 219 -14.66 -2.06 -21.43
C MET A 219 -14.60 -2.58 -22.87
N PRO A 220 -15.38 -1.98 -23.80
CA PRO A 220 -15.23 -2.23 -25.22
C PRO A 220 -13.79 -1.95 -25.68
N GLU A 221 -13.35 -2.65 -26.72
CA GLU A 221 -12.04 -2.38 -27.30
C GLU A 221 -11.96 -0.97 -27.87
N THR A 222 -10.86 -0.29 -27.59
CA THR A 222 -10.53 0.99 -28.21
C THR A 222 -10.34 0.80 -29.73
N PRO A 223 -10.96 1.63 -30.58
CA PRO A 223 -10.76 1.57 -32.03
C PRO A 223 -9.29 1.65 -32.46
N ALA A 224 -8.95 0.91 -33.52
CA ALA A 224 -7.66 1.06 -34.18
C ALA A 224 -7.49 2.49 -34.71
N GLY A 225 -6.34 3.12 -34.45
CA GLY A 225 -6.07 4.51 -34.85
C GLY A 225 -6.58 5.59 -33.88
N ALA A 226 -7.27 5.23 -32.79
CA ALA A 226 -7.56 6.21 -31.73
C ALA A 226 -6.26 6.83 -31.20
N PRO A 227 -6.18 8.16 -30.95
CA PRO A 227 -4.98 8.78 -30.37
C PRO A 227 -4.65 8.21 -28.99
N LEU A 228 -3.35 8.15 -28.68
CA LEU A 228 -2.86 7.70 -27.38
C LEU A 228 -3.43 8.57 -26.24
N CYS A 229 -4.29 7.99 -25.43
CA CYS A 229 -4.79 8.59 -24.19
C CYS A 229 -4.38 7.71 -23.00
N VAL A 230 -3.51 8.23 -22.15
CA VAL A 230 -2.93 7.54 -20.99
C VAL A 230 -3.76 7.83 -19.74
N ALA A 231 -4.32 6.81 -19.11
CA ALA A 231 -4.99 6.92 -17.83
C ALA A 231 -4.02 6.67 -16.67
N VAL A 232 -3.96 7.58 -15.71
CA VAL A 232 -3.31 7.36 -14.41
C VAL A 232 -4.38 7.47 -13.34
N VAL A 233 -4.59 6.42 -12.54
CA VAL A 233 -5.77 6.32 -11.68
C VAL A 233 -5.39 6.36 -10.20
N GLY A 234 -6.10 7.17 -9.42
CA GLY A 234 -5.98 7.29 -7.97
C GLY A 234 -5.42 8.62 -7.48
N ASN A 235 -5.10 8.69 -6.18
CA ASN A 235 -4.38 9.82 -5.61
C ASN A 235 -2.87 9.64 -5.83
N ILE A 236 -2.32 10.40 -6.78
CA ILE A 236 -0.95 10.30 -7.27
C ILE A 236 -0.04 11.23 -6.47
N THR A 237 0.51 10.69 -5.39
CA THR A 237 1.53 11.33 -4.55
C THR A 237 2.93 11.16 -5.16
N GLN A 238 3.96 11.78 -4.58
CA GLN A 238 5.36 11.50 -4.97
C GLN A 238 5.66 9.99 -4.99
N ALA A 239 5.18 9.28 -3.97
CA ALA A 239 5.36 7.83 -3.81
C ALA A 239 4.72 7.02 -4.95
N LYS A 240 3.62 7.54 -5.49
CA LYS A 240 2.86 6.95 -6.59
C LYS A 240 3.24 7.53 -7.95
N GLY A 241 4.35 8.26 -8.02
CA GLY A 241 4.93 8.72 -9.28
C GLY A 241 4.46 10.09 -9.76
N ALA A 242 4.02 11.00 -8.89
CA ALA A 242 3.62 12.35 -9.31
C ALA A 242 4.68 13.04 -10.19
N ARG A 243 5.97 12.92 -9.81
CA ARG A 243 7.10 13.42 -10.61
C ARG A 243 7.17 12.79 -12.00
N ILE A 244 7.00 11.47 -12.09
CA ILE A 244 6.97 10.74 -13.38
C ILE A 244 5.83 11.26 -14.26
N VAL A 245 4.64 11.46 -13.68
CA VAL A 245 3.48 11.96 -14.42
C VAL A 245 3.76 13.35 -14.99
N TRP A 246 4.33 14.26 -14.20
CA TRP A 246 4.71 15.60 -14.68
C TRP A 246 5.75 15.53 -15.80
N GLU A 247 6.83 14.77 -15.61
CA GLU A 247 7.86 14.58 -16.63
C GLU A 247 7.28 13.95 -17.91
N LEU A 248 6.37 12.98 -17.78
CA LEU A 248 5.72 12.34 -18.93
C LEU A 248 4.83 13.31 -19.70
N VAL A 249 4.10 14.21 -19.02
CA VAL A 249 3.31 15.26 -19.68
C VAL A 249 4.20 16.16 -20.54
N ASP A 250 5.37 16.55 -20.04
CA ASP A 250 6.33 17.36 -20.80
C ASP A 250 6.84 16.61 -22.05
N LEU A 251 7.12 15.30 -21.92
CA LEU A 251 7.54 14.46 -23.04
C LEU A 251 6.43 14.29 -24.09
N LEU A 252 5.19 14.07 -23.66
CA LEU A 252 4.05 13.97 -24.57
C LEU A 252 3.85 15.27 -25.34
N ALA A 253 3.95 16.42 -24.67
CA ALA A 253 3.83 17.72 -25.33
C ALA A 253 4.92 17.95 -26.40
N ALA A 254 6.15 17.51 -26.14
CA ALA A 254 7.28 17.70 -27.03
C ALA A 254 7.29 16.73 -28.23
N GLU A 255 6.89 15.47 -28.02
CA GLU A 255 7.14 14.40 -29.00
C GLU A 255 5.86 13.78 -29.57
N ARG A 256 4.72 13.96 -28.89
CA ARG A 256 3.44 13.31 -29.21
C ARG A 256 2.27 14.29 -28.98
N PRO A 257 2.17 15.38 -29.76
CA PRO A 257 1.21 16.45 -29.52
C PRO A 257 -0.27 16.01 -29.55
N GLU A 258 -0.58 14.93 -30.27
CA GLU A 258 -1.92 14.31 -30.32
C GLU A 258 -2.24 13.41 -29.10
N ALA A 259 -1.23 13.08 -28.30
CA ALA A 259 -1.39 12.25 -27.13
C ALA A 259 -1.74 13.08 -25.89
N ARG A 260 -2.49 12.46 -24.99
CA ARG A 260 -2.93 13.09 -23.73
C ARG A 260 -2.78 12.15 -22.54
N LEU A 261 -2.67 12.75 -21.37
CA LEU A 261 -2.65 12.08 -20.09
C LEU A 261 -3.83 12.55 -19.23
N VAL A 262 -4.57 11.60 -18.70
CA VAL A 262 -5.73 11.84 -17.84
C VAL A 262 -5.48 11.20 -16.50
N VAL A 263 -5.39 12.03 -15.46
CA VAL A 263 -5.38 11.57 -14.08
C VAL A 263 -6.81 11.46 -13.59
N ILE A 264 -7.30 10.22 -13.44
CA ILE A 264 -8.59 9.95 -12.80
C ILE A 264 -8.36 9.88 -11.30
N GLY A 265 -8.54 11.02 -10.63
CA GLY A 265 -8.15 11.21 -9.25
C GLY A 265 -7.41 12.52 -9.03
N GLU A 266 -6.50 12.52 -8.06
CA GLU A 266 -5.74 13.69 -7.66
C GLU A 266 -4.28 13.55 -8.07
N LEU A 267 -3.65 14.66 -8.47
CA LEU A 267 -2.22 14.72 -8.76
C LEU A 267 -1.54 15.72 -7.82
N GLU A 268 -0.53 15.25 -7.09
CA GLU A 268 0.23 16.11 -6.19
C GLU A 268 0.89 17.26 -6.96
N GLY A 269 0.69 18.49 -6.46
CA GLY A 269 1.18 19.72 -7.09
C GLY A 269 0.22 20.34 -8.09
N ALA A 270 -0.81 19.63 -8.58
CA ALA A 270 -1.73 20.17 -9.58
C ALA A 270 -2.54 21.37 -9.06
N ALA A 271 -3.03 21.30 -7.81
CA ALA A 271 -3.81 22.36 -7.18
C ALA A 271 -3.04 23.67 -6.95
N HIS A 272 -1.70 23.65 -7.05
CA HIS A 272 -0.85 24.82 -6.84
C HIS A 272 -0.44 25.52 -8.13
N ARG A 273 -0.89 25.04 -9.30
CA ARG A 273 -0.55 25.62 -10.60
C ARG A 273 -1.65 26.53 -11.13
N THR A 274 -1.25 27.64 -11.73
CA THR A 274 -2.13 28.54 -12.49
C THR A 274 -2.38 27.94 -13.87
N GLY A 275 -3.24 26.91 -13.93
CA GLY A 275 -3.55 26.17 -15.14
C GLY A 275 -2.72 24.89 -15.30
N LEU A 276 -3.27 23.94 -16.07
CA LEU A 276 -2.63 22.67 -16.42
C LEU A 276 -2.13 22.69 -17.87
N PRO A 277 -1.05 21.95 -18.20
CA PRO A 277 -0.64 21.74 -19.58
C PRO A 277 -1.80 21.19 -20.43
N ALA A 278 -1.85 21.54 -21.72
CA ALA A 278 -2.92 21.09 -22.63
C ALA A 278 -3.03 19.56 -22.72
N GLN A 279 -1.91 18.85 -22.58
CA GLN A 279 -1.82 17.40 -22.60
C GLN A 279 -2.33 16.74 -21.31
N LEU A 280 -2.62 17.49 -20.24
CA LEU A 280 -2.98 16.96 -18.93
C LEU A 280 -4.41 17.33 -18.52
N THR A 281 -5.20 16.30 -18.18
CA THR A 281 -6.47 16.45 -17.47
C THR A 281 -6.36 15.82 -16.08
N VAL A 282 -6.89 16.47 -15.05
CA VAL A 282 -7.01 15.92 -13.70
C VAL A 282 -8.48 16.02 -13.28
N THR A 283 -9.13 14.88 -13.02
CA THR A 283 -10.59 14.84 -12.77
C THR A 283 -10.97 15.18 -11.34
N GLY A 284 -10.03 15.06 -10.40
CA GLY A 284 -10.32 15.09 -8.97
C GLY A 284 -10.82 13.74 -8.44
N PRO A 285 -11.17 13.67 -7.14
CA PRO A 285 -11.66 12.46 -6.49
C PRO A 285 -12.87 11.86 -7.21
N TYR A 286 -12.93 10.53 -7.25
CA TYR A 286 -13.99 9.78 -7.93
C TYR A 286 -14.51 8.63 -7.06
N ARG A 287 -15.72 8.14 -7.36
CA ARG A 287 -16.25 6.90 -6.76
C ARG A 287 -15.78 5.73 -7.61
N LYS A 288 -15.43 4.61 -6.96
CA LYS A 288 -14.90 3.43 -7.68
C LYS A 288 -15.83 2.98 -8.80
N GLU A 289 -17.14 2.98 -8.56
CA GLU A 289 -18.19 2.64 -9.53
C GLU A 289 -18.16 3.49 -10.82
N ASP A 290 -17.68 4.74 -10.75
CA ASP A 290 -17.62 5.68 -11.87
C ASP A 290 -16.36 5.51 -12.73
N LEU A 291 -15.40 4.69 -12.30
CA LEU A 291 -14.14 4.48 -13.03
C LEU A 291 -14.34 4.11 -14.52
N PRO A 292 -15.24 3.18 -14.89
CA PRO A 292 -15.43 2.80 -16.29
C PRO A 292 -15.97 3.96 -17.14
N SER A 293 -16.93 4.72 -16.62
CA SER A 293 -17.52 5.85 -17.34
C SER A 293 -16.55 7.01 -17.48
N LEU A 294 -15.71 7.26 -16.47
CA LEU A 294 -14.64 8.26 -16.54
C LEU A 294 -13.58 7.89 -17.59
N LEU A 295 -13.12 6.62 -17.61
CA LEU A 295 -12.19 6.15 -18.63
C LEU A 295 -12.77 6.30 -20.04
N ALA A 296 -14.04 5.93 -20.23
CA ALA A 296 -14.72 6.04 -21.51
C ALA A 296 -14.93 7.50 -21.96
N ALA A 297 -15.42 8.36 -21.07
CA ALA A 297 -15.67 9.78 -21.34
C ALA A 297 -14.38 10.53 -21.71
N HIS A 298 -13.27 10.14 -21.09
CA HIS A 298 -11.95 10.66 -21.42
C HIS A 298 -11.23 9.85 -22.50
N GLY A 299 -11.90 8.92 -23.20
CA GLY A 299 -11.35 8.13 -24.30
C GLY A 299 -10.00 7.50 -23.98
N CYS A 300 -9.81 7.03 -22.75
CA CYS A 300 -8.58 6.41 -22.28
C CYS A 300 -8.31 5.11 -23.02
N THR A 301 -7.10 4.96 -23.52
CA THR A 301 -6.70 3.86 -24.42
C THR A 301 -5.71 2.89 -23.77
N VAL A 302 -4.98 3.37 -22.77
CA VAL A 302 -3.97 2.62 -22.02
C VAL A 302 -3.85 3.18 -20.61
N GLY A 303 -3.59 2.34 -19.62
CA GLY A 303 -3.28 2.74 -18.27
C GLY A 303 -1.78 2.83 -18.01
N LEU A 304 -1.39 3.69 -17.08
CA LEU A 304 -0.04 3.73 -16.50
C LEU A 304 -0.13 3.61 -14.98
N MET A 305 0.43 2.53 -14.43
CA MET A 305 0.71 2.42 -13.01
C MET A 305 2.07 3.06 -12.72
N ALA A 306 2.05 4.36 -12.40
CA ALA A 306 3.24 5.20 -12.25
C ALA A 306 3.98 5.04 -10.90
N SER A 307 3.55 4.11 -10.04
CA SER A 307 4.15 3.96 -8.70
C SER A 307 5.63 3.61 -8.77
N VAL A 308 6.46 4.42 -8.10
CA VAL A 308 7.93 4.32 -8.12
C VAL A 308 8.48 3.51 -6.96
N LEU A 309 7.60 2.88 -6.19
CA LEU A 309 7.92 1.99 -5.09
C LEU A 309 7.37 0.59 -5.37
N PRO A 310 7.92 -0.46 -4.75
CA PRO A 310 7.33 -1.79 -4.85
C PRO A 310 6.00 -1.76 -4.10
N GLU A 311 4.86 -1.80 -4.78
CA GLU A 311 3.56 -1.92 -4.10
C GLU A 311 3.38 -3.37 -3.62
N THR A 312 2.90 -3.57 -2.39
CA THR A 312 2.58 -4.92 -1.85
C THR A 312 1.40 -5.54 -2.59
N PHE A 313 0.46 -4.70 -3.02
CA PHE A 313 -0.65 -4.99 -3.91
C PHE A 313 -1.11 -3.69 -4.59
N SER A 314 -1.78 -3.79 -5.74
CA SER A 314 -2.37 -2.63 -6.42
C SER A 314 -3.80 -2.91 -6.85
N PHE A 315 -4.75 -2.33 -6.11
CA PHE A 315 -6.16 -2.35 -6.50
C PHE A 315 -6.36 -1.70 -7.87
N VAL A 316 -5.73 -0.54 -8.12
CA VAL A 316 -5.82 0.13 -9.43
C VAL A 316 -5.35 -0.79 -10.57
N THR A 317 -4.25 -1.52 -10.40
CA THR A 317 -3.80 -2.49 -11.39
C THR A 317 -4.86 -3.59 -11.61
N GLN A 318 -5.44 -4.13 -10.54
CA GLN A 318 -6.51 -5.11 -10.64
C GLN A 318 -7.77 -4.55 -11.34
N GLU A 319 -8.17 -3.33 -11.02
CA GLU A 319 -9.35 -2.66 -11.60
C GLU A 319 -9.16 -2.42 -13.11
N LEU A 320 -7.99 -1.91 -13.52
CA LEU A 320 -7.66 -1.70 -14.94
C LEU A 320 -7.55 -3.02 -15.71
N MET A 321 -7.05 -4.08 -15.09
CA MET A 321 -7.07 -5.43 -15.67
C MET A 321 -8.50 -5.96 -15.85
N GLN A 322 -9.39 -5.78 -14.87
CA GLN A 322 -10.81 -6.17 -14.98
C GLN A 322 -11.54 -5.42 -16.09
N LEU A 323 -11.23 -4.13 -16.23
CA LEU A 323 -11.74 -3.27 -17.29
C LEU A 323 -11.13 -3.59 -18.65
N ASN A 324 -10.16 -4.51 -18.71
CA ASN A 324 -9.49 -4.89 -19.93
C ASN A 324 -8.82 -3.67 -20.61
N LEU A 325 -8.27 -2.75 -19.82
CA LEU A 325 -7.49 -1.61 -20.32
C LEU A 325 -6.01 -2.01 -20.37
N PRO A 326 -5.34 -2.00 -21.54
CA PRO A 326 -3.90 -2.29 -21.63
C PRO A 326 -3.11 -1.46 -20.63
N LEU A 327 -2.05 -2.02 -20.03
CA LEU A 327 -1.41 -1.40 -18.86
C LEU A 327 0.11 -1.44 -18.93
N VAL A 328 0.72 -0.28 -18.71
CA VAL A 328 2.15 -0.14 -18.45
C VAL A 328 2.40 0.04 -16.95
N CYS A 329 3.45 -0.58 -16.42
CA CYS A 329 3.95 -0.27 -15.08
C CYS A 329 5.47 -0.33 -15.02
N PHE A 330 6.04 0.21 -13.96
CA PHE A 330 7.46 0.04 -13.67
C PHE A 330 7.78 -1.37 -13.17
N PRO A 331 9.03 -1.85 -13.33
CA PRO A 331 9.43 -3.20 -12.96
C PRO A 331 9.61 -3.36 -11.44
N LEU A 332 8.55 -3.07 -10.68
CA LEU A 332 8.53 -3.02 -9.22
C LEU A 332 7.25 -3.65 -8.66
N GLY A 333 7.40 -4.45 -7.62
CA GLY A 333 6.31 -4.91 -6.76
C GLY A 333 5.23 -5.74 -7.47
N ALA A 334 4.07 -5.82 -6.81
CA ALA A 334 2.92 -6.58 -7.28
C ALA A 334 2.40 -6.18 -8.68
N PRO A 335 2.38 -4.89 -9.08
CA PRO A 335 1.94 -4.52 -10.42
C PRO A 335 2.74 -5.21 -11.52
N PHE A 336 4.08 -5.22 -11.39
CA PHE A 336 4.97 -5.85 -12.36
C PHE A 336 4.71 -7.35 -12.49
N GLU A 337 4.57 -8.05 -11.35
CA GLU A 337 4.29 -9.48 -11.34
C GLU A 337 3.01 -9.86 -12.06
N ARG A 338 1.99 -9.01 -11.92
CA ARG A 338 0.66 -9.24 -12.50
C ARG A 338 0.64 -8.94 -13.99
N ILE A 339 1.18 -7.80 -14.40
CA ILE A 339 1.09 -7.40 -15.80
C ILE A 339 2.05 -8.19 -16.71
N ARG A 340 3.20 -8.66 -16.20
CA ARG A 340 4.13 -9.48 -17.01
C ARG A 340 3.51 -10.81 -17.45
N ALA A 341 2.55 -11.31 -16.66
CA ALA A 341 1.81 -12.53 -16.93
C ALA A 341 0.51 -12.29 -17.73
N TRP A 342 0.25 -11.04 -18.12
CA TRP A 342 -0.96 -10.63 -18.80
C TRP A 342 -0.62 -10.11 -20.20
N GLU A 343 -1.27 -10.65 -21.23
CA GLU A 343 -0.98 -10.34 -22.64
C GLU A 343 -1.12 -8.85 -23.01
N ARG A 344 -1.95 -8.10 -22.26
CA ARG A 344 -2.19 -6.66 -22.47
C ARG A 344 -1.34 -5.78 -21.54
N GLY A 345 -0.42 -6.39 -20.81
CA GLY A 345 0.55 -5.72 -19.97
C GLY A 345 1.89 -5.53 -20.67
N LEU A 346 2.52 -4.36 -20.50
CA LEU A 346 3.90 -4.13 -20.92
C LEU A 346 4.69 -3.41 -19.82
N PRO A 347 5.62 -4.08 -19.13
CA PRO A 347 6.52 -3.41 -18.21
C PRO A 347 7.43 -2.41 -18.91
N ALA A 348 7.61 -1.23 -18.32
CA ALA A 348 8.67 -0.32 -18.71
C ALA A 348 10.04 -0.90 -18.35
N THR A 349 11.07 -0.53 -19.11
CA THR A 349 12.45 -1.05 -18.93
C THR A 349 13.13 -0.51 -17.68
N ALA A 350 12.71 0.66 -17.19
CA ALA A 350 13.25 1.31 -15.99
C ALA A 350 12.22 2.24 -15.35
N VAL A 351 12.50 2.69 -14.12
CA VAL A 351 11.69 3.69 -13.39
C VAL A 351 12.03 5.09 -13.90
N SER A 352 11.45 5.49 -15.04
CA SER A 352 11.61 6.84 -15.60
C SER A 352 10.44 7.21 -16.51
N ALA A 353 10.18 8.51 -16.69
CA ALA A 353 9.16 8.99 -17.62
C ALA A 353 9.46 8.58 -19.07
N ARG A 354 10.73 8.55 -19.46
CA ARG A 354 11.17 8.08 -20.78
C ARG A 354 10.79 6.63 -21.01
N ALA A 355 11.19 5.72 -20.12
CA ALA A 355 10.90 4.30 -20.24
C ALA A 355 9.39 4.02 -20.18
N ALA A 356 8.63 4.82 -19.43
CA ALA A 356 7.17 4.77 -19.45
C ALA A 356 6.62 5.16 -20.82
N LEU A 357 7.08 6.28 -21.41
CA LEU A 357 6.66 6.71 -22.73
C LEU A 357 6.97 5.65 -23.80
N ASP A 358 8.19 5.13 -23.83
CA ASP A 358 8.62 4.14 -24.82
C ASP A 358 7.71 2.89 -24.77
N ALA A 359 7.41 2.39 -23.57
CA ALA A 359 6.51 1.26 -23.37
C ALA A 359 5.05 1.60 -23.74
N LEU A 360 4.56 2.80 -23.40
CA LEU A 360 3.21 3.24 -23.77
C LEU A 360 3.05 3.28 -25.30
N VAL A 361 4.06 3.80 -26.00
CA VAL A 361 4.10 3.88 -27.46
C VAL A 361 4.13 2.50 -28.11
N GLU A 362 4.96 1.59 -27.58
CA GLU A 362 5.03 0.22 -28.08
C GLU A 362 3.69 -0.50 -27.91
N LEU A 363 3.08 -0.38 -26.73
CA LEU A 363 1.79 -0.99 -26.44
C LEU A 363 0.66 -0.41 -27.29
N ASP A 364 0.71 0.90 -27.56
CA ASP A 364 -0.21 1.60 -28.48
C ASP A 364 -0.06 1.10 -29.92
N ALA A 365 1.17 0.87 -30.38
CA ALA A 365 1.45 0.34 -31.72
C ALA A 365 0.88 -1.08 -31.91
N ARG A 366 0.94 -1.93 -30.87
CA ARG A 366 0.33 -3.28 -30.90
C ARG A 366 -1.17 -3.23 -31.13
N ARG A 367 -1.87 -2.21 -30.60
CA ARG A 367 -3.31 -1.99 -30.85
C ARG A 367 -3.58 -1.70 -32.33
N ALA A 368 -2.69 -0.96 -32.99
CA ALA A 368 -2.85 -0.60 -34.40
C ALA A 368 -2.67 -1.80 -35.35
N VAL A 369 -1.87 -2.80 -34.97
CA VAL A 369 -1.51 -3.95 -35.83
C VAL A 369 -2.47 -5.13 -35.71
N GLY A 370 -3.21 -5.28 -34.60
CA GLY A 370 -4.11 -6.42 -34.34
C GLY A 370 -5.36 -6.57 -35.23
N ARG A 371 -5.38 -5.99 -36.44
CA ARG A 371 -6.48 -6.06 -37.41
C ARG A 371 -6.05 -6.21 -38.89
N SER A 372 -4.90 -6.84 -39.16
CA SER A 372 -4.63 -7.40 -40.50
C SER A 372 -5.09 -8.84 -40.57
#